data_AF-A0A3N5XCJ9-F1
#
_entry.id   AF-A0A3N5XCJ9-F1
#
_cell.length_a   1.000
_cell.length_b   1.000
_cell.length_c   1.000
_cell.angle_alpha   90.00
_cell.angle_beta   90.00
_cell.angle_gamma   90.00
#
_symmetry.space_group_name_H-M   'P 1'
#
loop_
_entity.id
_entity.type
_entity.pdbx_description
1 polymer ?
#
loop_
_entity_poly.entity_id
_entity_poly.type
_entity_poly.pdbx_seq_one_letter_code
_entity_poly.pdbx_strand_id
1 'polypeptide(L)'
;WYTIVGVVKEIRDRGVTEDLKPTIYRLHEQADQSGDQPSGIMVRTAVEPASIVSAIHRAVWSVDKNQPIWRIQTLEEIVDRQLSTPAQSTTLLTAFALLALLLASLGIYGVLSYAVTQRTNEIGVRMALGATSRDILLSFGRRGLALTLTGLGIGLVLAVIAARLMTALLYGFQPRYAMAAAVVSLVLIAVAALASFIPARRASRVDPMIALRNE
;
A
#
# COMPACT_ATOMS: atom_id res chain seq x y z
N TRP A 1 30.78 38.29 10.96
CA TRP A 1 29.62 38.64 10.11
C TRP A 1 29.82 37.90 8.78
N TYR A 2 28.76 37.37 8.19
CA TYR A 2 28.81 36.69 6.88
C TYR A 2 28.19 37.59 5.82
N THR A 3 28.77 37.58 4.61
CA THR A 3 28.22 38.30 3.45
C THR A 3 27.56 37.31 2.51
N ILE A 4 26.32 37.58 2.13
CA ILE A 4 25.61 36.78 1.13
C ILE A 4 26.10 37.22 -0.25
N VAL A 5 26.77 36.31 -0.96
CA VAL A 5 27.33 36.57 -2.31
C VAL A 5 26.43 36.03 -3.43
N GLY A 6 25.41 35.25 -3.10
CA GLY A 6 24.49 34.68 -4.08
C GLY A 6 23.42 33.80 -3.44
N VAL A 7 22.37 33.53 -4.22
CA VAL A 7 21.29 32.61 -3.87
C VAL A 7 21.13 31.61 -5.00
N VAL A 8 21.12 30.33 -4.65
CA VAL A 8 20.90 29.24 -5.60
C VAL A 8 19.44 28.82 -5.61
N LYS A 9 18.99 28.19 -6.69
CA LYS A 9 17.66 27.58 -6.77
C LYS A 9 17.51 26.53 -5.66
N GLU A 10 16.28 26.30 -5.24
CA GLU A 10 15.92 25.26 -4.27
C GLU A 10 16.46 23.89 -4.70
N ILE A 11 17.20 23.25 -3.79
CA ILE A 11 17.74 21.90 -3.93
C ILE A 11 17.31 21.08 -2.72
N ARG A 12 16.81 19.86 -2.97
CA ARG A 12 16.49 18.90 -1.91
C ARG A 12 17.76 18.16 -1.50
N ASP A 13 18.49 18.73 -0.56
CA ASP A 13 19.83 18.26 -0.16
C ASP A 13 19.80 17.09 0.85
N ARG A 14 18.72 16.92 1.62
CA ARG A 14 18.62 15.90 2.68
C ARG A 14 17.81 14.67 2.31
N GLY A 15 17.16 14.70 1.14
CA GLY A 15 16.38 13.58 0.63
C GLY A 15 15.22 14.03 -0.23
N VAL A 16 14.77 13.16 -1.12
CA VAL A 16 13.72 13.49 -2.11
C VAL A 16 12.38 13.79 -1.43
N THR A 17 12.13 13.25 -0.24
CA THR A 17 10.85 13.36 0.50
C THR A 17 10.88 14.31 1.69
N GLU A 18 12.05 14.85 2.08
CA GLU A 18 12.13 15.79 3.19
C GLU A 18 11.74 17.22 2.77
N ASP A 19 11.18 17.98 3.71
CA ASP A 19 10.91 19.40 3.52
C ASP A 19 12.21 20.18 3.28
N LEU A 20 12.10 21.24 2.47
CA LEU A 20 13.20 22.16 2.19
C LEU A 20 13.63 22.83 3.50
N LYS A 21 14.77 22.41 4.03
CA LYS A 21 15.42 23.08 5.15
C LYS A 21 16.34 24.18 4.61
N PRO A 22 16.44 25.33 5.29
CA PRO A 22 17.41 26.35 4.92
C PRO A 22 18.82 25.76 4.98
N THR A 23 19.51 25.78 3.84
CA THR A 23 20.91 25.33 3.72
C THR A 23 21.77 26.51 3.30
N ILE A 24 22.91 26.66 3.97
CA ILE A 24 23.90 27.69 3.67
C ILE A 24 25.11 27.00 3.05
N TYR A 25 25.49 27.42 1.84
CA TYR A 25 26.73 26.99 1.21
C TYR A 25 27.85 27.97 1.58
N ARG A 26 28.99 27.43 2.00
CA ARG A 26 30.18 28.20 2.40
C ARG A 26 31.44 27.53 1.89
N LEU A 27 32.52 28.29 1.76
CA LEU A 27 33.83 27.75 1.43
C LEU A 27 34.30 26.82 2.55
N HIS A 28 34.89 25.69 2.17
CA HIS A 28 35.39 24.69 3.11
C HIS A 28 36.39 25.29 4.11
N GLU A 29 37.30 26.15 3.65
CA GLU A 29 38.28 26.85 4.48
C GLU A 29 37.66 27.77 5.56
N GLN A 30 36.42 28.21 5.34
CA GLN A 30 35.67 29.05 6.29
C GLN A 30 34.83 28.22 7.28
N ALA A 31 34.66 26.92 7.03
CA ALA A 31 33.86 26.01 7.86
C ALA A 31 34.59 25.51 9.11
N ASP A 32 35.93 25.59 9.12
CA ASP A 32 36.82 25.01 10.14
C ASP A 32 36.59 25.56 11.56
N GLN A 33 36.02 26.77 11.69
CA GLN A 33 35.72 27.39 12.98
C GLN A 33 34.46 26.83 13.67
N SER A 34 33.67 25.99 12.99
CA SER A 34 32.35 25.52 13.47
C SER A 34 32.32 24.06 13.93
N GLY A 35 33.42 23.31 13.82
CA GLY A 35 33.44 21.87 14.09
C GLY A 35 32.72 21.00 13.04
N ASP A 36 32.39 21.60 11.89
CA ASP A 36 31.66 20.97 10.79
C ASP A 36 32.68 20.30 9.84
N GLN A 37 33.17 19.12 10.23
CA GLN A 37 34.16 18.39 9.44
C GLN A 37 33.51 17.82 8.17
N PRO A 38 34.15 17.97 6.99
CA PRO A 38 33.62 17.44 5.75
C PRO A 38 33.51 15.91 5.83
N SER A 39 32.32 15.39 5.55
CA SER A 39 32.01 13.96 5.64
C SER A 39 32.42 13.16 4.39
N GLY A 40 33.00 13.81 3.37
CA GLY A 40 33.46 13.14 2.17
C GLY A 40 33.88 14.09 1.04
N ILE A 41 34.34 13.51 -0.06
CA ILE A 41 34.70 14.21 -1.30
C ILE A 41 33.71 13.79 -2.39
N MET A 42 33.13 14.76 -3.09
CA MET A 42 32.27 14.51 -4.25
C MET A 42 33.08 14.65 -5.54
N VAL A 43 33.09 13.62 -6.38
CA VAL A 43 33.80 13.61 -7.66
C VAL A 43 32.79 13.53 -8.79
N ARG A 44 32.86 14.48 -9.74
CA ARG A 44 32.08 14.44 -10.98
C ARG A 44 32.93 13.86 -12.10
N THR A 45 32.40 12.88 -12.81
CA THR A 45 33.08 12.22 -13.94
C THR A 45 32.14 12.10 -15.14
N ALA A 46 32.70 12.06 -16.34
CA ALA A 46 31.97 11.82 -17.59
C ALA A 46 32.05 10.35 -18.05
N VAL A 47 32.89 9.54 -17.38
CA VAL A 47 33.02 8.10 -17.63
C VAL A 47 32.33 7.29 -16.53
N GLU A 48 32.17 6.00 -16.76
CA GLU A 48 31.57 5.07 -15.80
C GLU A 48 32.18 5.23 -14.39
N PRO A 49 31.40 5.58 -13.35
CA PRO A 49 31.92 5.89 -12.01
C PRO A 49 32.78 4.76 -11.41
N ALA A 50 32.42 3.51 -11.65
CA ALA A 50 33.17 2.35 -11.18
C ALA A 50 34.60 2.28 -11.79
N SER A 51 34.79 2.81 -13.01
CA SER A 51 36.06 2.74 -13.73
C SER A 51 37.15 3.65 -13.14
N ILE A 52 36.78 4.71 -12.41
CA ILE A 52 37.72 5.70 -11.86
C ILE A 52 38.09 5.45 -10.39
N VAL A 53 37.45 4.48 -9.74
CA VAL A 53 37.64 4.16 -8.32
C VAL A 53 39.12 3.89 -8.00
N SER A 54 39.78 3.05 -8.79
CA SER A 54 41.21 2.73 -8.58
C SER A 54 42.13 3.93 -8.84
N ALA A 55 41.73 4.86 -9.70
CA ALA A 55 42.48 6.11 -9.90
C ALA A 55 42.33 7.05 -8.70
N ILE A 56 41.12 7.16 -8.14
CA ILE A 56 40.86 7.93 -6.91
C ILE A 56 41.66 7.38 -5.73
N HIS A 57 41.67 6.06 -5.52
CA HIS A 57 42.49 5.42 -4.48
C HIS A 57 43.97 5.79 -4.59
N ARG A 58 44.53 5.71 -5.79
CA ARG A 58 45.95 6.07 -6.04
C ARG A 58 46.20 7.55 -5.77
N ALA A 59 45.28 8.43 -6.16
CA ALA A 59 45.41 9.86 -5.91
C ALA A 59 45.39 10.17 -4.40
N VAL A 60 44.46 9.59 -3.64
CA VAL A 60 44.39 9.78 -2.18
C VAL A 60 45.64 9.24 -1.49
N TRP A 61 46.05 8.01 -1.81
CA TRP A 61 47.24 7.40 -1.21
C TRP A 61 48.58 7.99 -1.68
N SER A 62 48.57 8.81 -2.73
CA SER A 62 49.75 9.61 -3.10
C SER A 62 50.01 10.76 -2.11
N VAL A 63 48.95 11.22 -1.43
CA VAL A 63 49.03 12.27 -0.40
C VAL A 63 49.21 11.63 0.98
N ASP A 64 48.35 10.67 1.34
CA ASP A 64 48.43 9.93 2.60
C ASP A 64 48.04 8.46 2.42
N LYS A 65 49.00 7.56 2.61
CA LYS A 65 48.81 6.10 2.47
C LYS A 65 47.97 5.48 3.58
N ASN A 66 47.86 6.13 4.73
CA ASN A 66 47.11 5.63 5.88
C ASN A 66 45.66 6.11 5.87
N GLN A 67 45.26 6.93 4.89
CA GLN A 67 43.90 7.46 4.81
C GLN A 67 42.90 6.32 4.52
N PRO A 68 41.94 6.07 5.42
CA PRO A 68 40.92 5.05 5.20
C PRO A 68 39.89 5.56 4.20
N ILE A 69 39.75 4.86 3.08
CA ILE A 69 38.68 5.08 2.12
C ILE A 69 37.59 4.06 2.41
N TRP A 70 36.66 4.47 3.26
CA TRP A 70 35.49 3.68 3.61
C TRP A 70 34.30 4.33 2.92
N ARG A 71 33.57 3.56 2.10
CA ARG A 71 32.30 3.97 1.46
C ARG A 71 32.41 4.85 0.21
N ILE A 72 32.91 4.25 -0.87
CA ILE A 72 32.73 4.77 -2.23
C ILE A 72 31.34 4.35 -2.71
N GLN A 73 30.51 5.33 -3.07
CA GLN A 73 29.18 5.11 -3.60
C GLN A 73 28.93 6.09 -4.74
N THR A 74 28.20 5.66 -5.76
CA THR A 74 27.74 6.59 -6.81
C THR A 74 26.56 7.40 -6.29
N LEU A 75 26.29 8.56 -6.93
CA LEU A 75 25.11 9.33 -6.56
C LEU A 75 23.83 8.53 -6.86
N GLU A 76 23.84 7.73 -7.93
CA GLU A 76 22.78 6.79 -8.26
C GLU A 76 22.53 5.78 -7.14
N GLU A 77 23.57 5.14 -6.58
CA GLU A 77 23.43 4.21 -5.46
C GLU A 77 22.88 4.87 -4.19
N ILE A 78 23.28 6.12 -3.93
CA ILE A 78 22.78 6.89 -2.77
C ILE A 78 21.29 7.18 -2.97
N VAL A 79 20.89 7.62 -4.16
CA VAL A 79 19.49 7.87 -4.53
C VAL A 79 18.68 6.58 -4.45
N ASP A 80 19.17 5.48 -5.04
CA ASP A 80 18.52 4.18 -5.04
C ASP A 80 18.34 3.63 -3.63
N ARG A 81 19.32 3.80 -2.73
CA ARG A 81 19.20 3.37 -1.34
C ARG A 81 18.13 4.17 -0.57
N GLN A 82 18.01 5.47 -0.85
CA GLN A 82 16.94 6.28 -0.27
C GLN A 82 15.56 5.88 -0.82
N LEU A 83 15.48 5.47 -2.08
CA LEU A 83 14.24 5.01 -2.71
C LEU A 83 13.86 3.55 -2.40
N SER A 84 14.83 2.70 -2.02
CA SER A 84 14.61 1.25 -1.81
C SER A 84 14.23 0.87 -0.38
N THR A 85 14.54 1.70 0.62
CA THR A 85 14.10 1.47 2.01
C THR A 85 12.56 1.43 2.16
N PRO A 86 11.77 2.27 1.45
CA PRO A 86 10.32 2.12 1.37
C PRO A 86 9.81 0.85 0.66
N ALA A 87 10.60 0.24 -0.24
CA ALA A 87 10.09 -0.78 -1.16
C ALA A 87 9.89 -2.15 -0.50
N GLN A 88 10.81 -2.59 0.37
CA GLN A 88 10.73 -3.93 0.99
C GLN A 88 9.54 -4.08 1.95
N SER A 89 9.31 -3.06 2.80
CA SER A 89 8.14 -3.05 3.69
C SER A 89 6.83 -2.97 2.91
N THR A 90 6.82 -2.24 1.79
CA THR A 90 5.64 -2.14 0.91
C THR A 90 5.25 -3.50 0.33
N THR A 91 6.21 -4.32 -0.10
CA THR A 91 5.93 -5.67 -0.64
C THR A 91 5.26 -6.57 0.39
N LEU A 92 5.80 -6.64 1.62
CA LEU A 92 5.24 -7.44 2.71
C LEU A 92 3.84 -6.96 3.11
N LEU A 93 3.65 -5.65 3.25
CA LEU A 93 2.34 -5.05 3.56
C LEU A 93 1.32 -5.34 2.46
N THR A 94 1.74 -5.29 1.19
CA THR A 94 0.88 -5.64 0.06
C THR A 94 0.47 -7.11 0.11
N ALA A 95 1.39 -8.01 0.42
CA ALA A 95 1.07 -9.43 0.59
C ALA A 95 0.07 -9.66 1.73
N PHE A 96 0.24 -9.01 2.89
CA PHE A 96 -0.72 -9.09 3.99
C PHE A 96 -2.09 -8.50 3.63
N ALA A 97 -2.12 -7.38 2.90
CA ALA A 97 -3.37 -6.79 2.44
C ALA A 97 -4.13 -7.73 1.49
N LEU A 98 -3.43 -8.40 0.58
CA LEU A 98 -4.01 -9.41 -0.31
C LEU A 98 -4.54 -10.63 0.45
N LEU A 99 -3.80 -11.12 1.44
CA LEU A 99 -4.26 -12.22 2.31
C LEU A 99 -5.50 -11.83 3.11
N ALA A 100 -5.51 -10.62 3.70
CA ALA A 100 -6.66 -10.11 4.43
C ALA A 100 -7.89 -9.99 3.52
N LEU A 101 -7.71 -9.48 2.29
CA LEU A 101 -8.78 -9.39 1.29
C LEU A 101 -9.33 -10.78 0.92
N LEU A 102 -8.44 -11.76 0.75
CA LEU A 102 -8.82 -13.14 0.46
C LEU A 102 -9.62 -13.74 1.62
N LEU A 103 -9.15 -13.61 2.86
CA LEU A 103 -9.85 -14.11 4.05
C LEU A 103 -11.21 -13.43 4.24
N ALA A 104 -11.29 -12.12 4.04
CA ALA A 104 -12.56 -11.39 4.08
C ALA A 104 -13.53 -11.89 3.00
N SER A 105 -13.02 -12.12 1.78
CA SER A 105 -13.82 -12.66 0.67
C SER A 105 -14.35 -14.06 0.98
N LEU A 106 -13.50 -14.95 1.51
CA LEU A 106 -13.92 -16.29 1.94
C LEU A 106 -14.95 -16.22 3.06
N GLY A 107 -14.77 -15.33 4.04
CA GLY A 107 -15.71 -15.13 5.14
C GLY A 107 -17.08 -14.67 4.65
N ILE A 108 -17.12 -13.66 3.77
CA ILE A 108 -18.36 -13.19 3.14
C ILE A 108 -19.03 -14.33 2.36
N TYR A 109 -18.25 -15.05 1.54
CA TYR A 109 -18.79 -16.18 0.77
C TYR A 109 -19.37 -17.26 1.67
N GLY A 110 -18.64 -17.68 2.70
CA GLY A 110 -19.07 -18.69 3.64
C GLY A 110 -20.35 -18.29 4.38
N VAL A 111 -20.39 -17.09 4.95
CA VAL A 111 -21.55 -16.60 5.71
C VAL A 111 -22.78 -16.43 4.82
N LEU A 112 -22.65 -15.78 3.65
CA LEU A 112 -23.79 -15.58 2.74
C LEU A 112 -24.27 -16.92 2.15
N SER A 113 -23.35 -17.78 1.71
CA SER A 113 -23.72 -19.08 1.14
C SER A 113 -24.40 -19.98 2.17
N TYR A 114 -23.91 -19.97 3.41
CA TYR A 114 -24.53 -20.71 4.50
C TYR A 114 -25.93 -20.15 4.81
N ALA A 115 -26.06 -18.83 4.93
CA ALA A 115 -27.35 -18.19 5.20
C ALA A 115 -28.39 -18.48 4.11
N VAL A 116 -27.99 -18.52 2.83
CA VAL A 116 -28.90 -18.89 1.73
C VAL A 116 -29.27 -20.36 1.78
N THR A 117 -28.29 -21.23 2.04
CA THR A 117 -28.51 -22.69 2.10
C THR A 117 -29.39 -23.07 3.28
N GLN A 118 -29.31 -22.39 4.42
CA GLN A 118 -30.19 -22.65 5.57
C GLN A 118 -31.65 -22.25 5.32
N ARG A 119 -31.91 -21.40 4.32
CA ARG A 119 -33.26 -20.96 3.95
C ARG A 119 -33.83 -21.67 2.71
N THR A 120 -33.22 -22.76 2.26
CA THR A 120 -33.74 -23.58 1.13
C THR A 120 -35.17 -24.06 1.36
N ASN A 121 -35.56 -24.40 2.60
CA ASN A 121 -36.93 -24.81 2.91
C ASN A 121 -37.95 -23.67 2.71
N GLU A 122 -37.63 -22.45 3.16
CA GLU A 122 -38.47 -21.27 2.90
C GLU A 122 -38.57 -20.96 1.39
N ILE A 123 -37.46 -21.16 0.67
CA ILE A 123 -37.37 -20.99 -0.80
C ILE A 123 -38.29 -21.99 -1.51
N GLY A 124 -38.28 -23.27 -1.09
CA GLY A 124 -39.13 -24.32 -1.64
C GLY A 124 -40.62 -24.04 -1.43
N VAL A 125 -41.02 -23.63 -0.23
CA VAL A 125 -42.41 -23.26 0.08
C VAL A 125 -42.86 -22.05 -0.74
N ARG A 126 -42.03 -21.02 -0.88
CA ARG A 126 -42.36 -19.84 -1.71
C ARG A 126 -42.48 -20.18 -3.20
N MET A 127 -41.63 -21.07 -3.71
CA MET A 127 -41.72 -21.55 -5.09
C MET A 127 -43.02 -22.34 -5.31
N ALA A 128 -43.43 -23.18 -4.36
CA ALA A 128 -44.70 -23.91 -4.42
C ALA A 128 -45.93 -22.98 -4.40
N LEU A 129 -45.82 -21.82 -3.75
CA LEU A 129 -46.83 -20.75 -3.74
C LEU A 129 -46.78 -19.86 -5.00
N GLY A 130 -45.92 -20.15 -5.99
CA GLY A 130 -45.84 -19.44 -7.27
C GLY A 130 -44.80 -18.32 -7.34
N ALA A 131 -43.93 -18.16 -6.35
CA ALA A 131 -42.84 -17.18 -6.44
C ALA A 131 -41.82 -17.57 -7.51
N THR A 132 -41.39 -16.61 -8.33
CA THR A 132 -40.38 -16.89 -9.36
C THR A 132 -38.98 -16.99 -8.73
N SER A 133 -38.09 -17.76 -9.36
CA SER A 133 -36.69 -17.86 -8.92
C SER A 133 -35.99 -16.49 -8.85
N ARG A 134 -36.46 -15.52 -9.65
CA ARG A 134 -35.95 -14.13 -9.69
C ARG A 134 -36.33 -13.34 -8.45
N ASP A 135 -37.56 -13.50 -7.94
CA ASP A 135 -38.04 -12.81 -6.73
C ASP A 135 -37.27 -13.27 -5.49
N ILE A 136 -36.94 -14.56 -5.44
CA ILE A 136 -36.12 -15.14 -4.39
C ILE A 136 -34.68 -14.60 -4.48
N LEU A 137 -34.08 -14.61 -5.68
CA LEU A 137 -32.75 -14.06 -5.90
C LEU A 137 -32.64 -12.59 -5.48
N LEU A 138 -33.63 -11.77 -5.83
CA LEU A 138 -33.67 -10.34 -5.49
C LEU A 138 -33.84 -10.11 -3.99
N SER A 139 -34.71 -10.88 -3.32
CA SER A 139 -34.94 -10.77 -1.87
C SER A 139 -33.69 -11.13 -1.07
N PHE A 140 -33.05 -12.26 -1.38
CA PHE A 140 -31.85 -12.72 -0.67
C PHE A 140 -30.61 -11.90 -1.04
N GLY A 141 -30.46 -11.57 -2.34
CA GLY A 141 -29.41 -10.69 -2.83
C GLY A 141 -29.45 -9.31 -2.18
N ARG A 142 -30.62 -8.69 -2.06
CA ARG A 142 -30.78 -7.40 -1.36
C ARG A 142 -30.36 -7.46 0.10
N ARG A 143 -30.73 -8.53 0.82
CA ARG A 143 -30.37 -8.68 2.24
C ARG A 143 -28.88 -8.93 2.43
N GLY A 144 -28.29 -9.78 1.58
CA GLY A 144 -26.85 -10.03 1.56
C GLY A 144 -26.07 -8.76 1.24
N LEU A 145 -26.44 -8.06 0.17
CA LEU A 145 -25.83 -6.79 -0.23
C LEU A 145 -25.98 -5.70 0.83
N ALA A 146 -27.14 -5.59 1.50
CA ALA A 146 -27.33 -4.63 2.57
C ALA A 146 -26.35 -4.89 3.74
N LEU A 147 -26.17 -6.15 4.14
CA LEU A 147 -25.22 -6.52 5.19
C LEU A 147 -23.76 -6.25 4.76
N THR A 148 -23.41 -6.55 3.51
CA THR A 148 -22.07 -6.25 2.98
C THR A 148 -21.83 -4.75 2.93
N LEU A 149 -22.80 -3.95 2.47
CA LEU A 149 -22.67 -2.49 2.37
C LEU A 149 -22.56 -1.82 3.74
N THR A 150 -23.29 -2.29 4.76
CA THR A 150 -23.16 -1.75 6.12
C THR A 150 -21.79 -2.10 6.72
N GLY A 151 -21.34 -3.35 6.58
CA GLY A 151 -20.00 -3.76 7.00
C GLY A 151 -18.90 -2.99 6.29
N LEU A 152 -19.03 -2.78 4.97
CA LEU A 152 -18.10 -1.99 4.17
C LEU A 152 -18.06 -0.53 4.64
N GLY A 153 -19.22 0.09 4.88
CA GLY A 153 -19.30 1.46 5.39
C GLY A 153 -18.59 1.63 6.73
N ILE A 154 -18.82 0.71 7.67
CA ILE A 154 -18.14 0.70 8.97
C ILE A 154 -16.63 0.52 8.79
N GLY A 155 -16.21 -0.43 7.95
CA GLY A 155 -14.81 -0.69 7.64
C GLY A 155 -14.08 0.53 7.05
N LEU A 156 -14.72 1.24 6.12
CA LEU A 156 -14.17 2.47 5.52
C LEU A 156 -14.01 3.58 6.55
N VAL A 157 -15.00 3.78 7.43
CA VAL A 157 -14.91 4.77 8.52
C VAL A 157 -13.73 4.45 9.44
N LEU A 158 -13.60 3.19 9.86
CA LEU A 158 -12.48 2.74 10.70
C LEU A 158 -11.13 2.91 10.00
N ALA A 159 -11.05 2.62 8.69
CA ALA A 159 -9.85 2.80 7.90
C ALA A 159 -9.42 4.28 7.83
N VAL A 160 -10.36 5.21 7.65
CA VAL A 160 -10.08 6.65 7.64
C VAL A 160 -9.59 7.12 9.01
N ILE A 161 -10.18 6.63 10.10
CA ILE A 161 -9.74 6.95 11.47
C ILE A 161 -8.30 6.45 11.70
N ALA A 162 -8.00 5.20 11.34
CA ALA A 162 -6.67 4.63 11.46
C ALA A 162 -5.63 5.39 10.62
N ALA A 163 -6.00 5.78 9.39
CA ALA A 163 -5.16 6.59 8.52
C ALA A 163 -4.85 7.97 9.11
N ARG A 164 -5.84 8.64 9.71
CA ARG A 164 -5.63 9.93 10.38
C ARG A 164 -4.69 9.78 11.58
N LEU A 165 -4.85 8.71 12.37
CA LEU A 165 -3.96 8.44 13.50
C LEU A 165 -2.52 8.19 13.04
N MET A 166 -2.33 7.45 11.94
CA MET A 166 -1.01 7.25 11.33
C MET A 166 -0.39 8.57 10.85
N THR A 167 -1.18 9.47 10.28
CA THR A 167 -0.71 10.80 9.85
C THR A 167 -0.24 11.65 11.03
N ALA A 168 -0.87 11.48 12.21
CA ALA A 168 -0.43 12.15 13.43
C ALA A 168 0.88 11.58 14.02
N LEU A 169 1.21 10.32 13.69
CA LEU A 169 2.40 9.61 14.20
C LEU A 169 3.59 9.67 13.22
N LEU A 170 3.35 9.75 11.91
CA LEU A 170 4.37 9.73 10.87
C LEU A 170 4.41 11.06 10.09
N TYR A 171 5.53 11.76 10.20
CA TYR A 171 5.78 13.00 9.46
C TYR A 171 5.84 12.72 7.95
N GLY A 172 5.11 13.50 7.14
CA GLY A 172 5.13 13.40 5.68
C GLY A 172 4.28 12.26 5.07
N PHE A 173 3.50 11.51 5.84
CA PHE A 173 2.60 10.49 5.30
C PHE A 173 1.45 11.13 4.50
N GLN A 174 1.48 10.98 3.18
CA GLN A 174 0.40 11.43 2.30
C GLN A 174 -0.59 10.29 2.01
N PRO A 175 -1.83 10.38 2.52
CA PRO A 175 -2.82 9.33 2.35
C PRO A 175 -3.35 9.18 0.91
N ARG A 176 -2.71 8.35 0.08
CA ARG A 176 -3.21 7.95 -1.25
C ARG A 176 -3.97 6.62 -1.25
N TYR A 177 -4.91 6.43 -0.31
CA TYR A 177 -5.67 5.17 -0.18
C TYR A 177 -7.02 5.15 -0.89
N ALA A 178 -7.48 6.24 -1.52
CA ALA A 178 -8.77 6.28 -2.21
C ALA A 178 -8.90 5.18 -3.29
N MET A 179 -7.83 4.97 -4.07
CA MET A 179 -7.82 3.94 -5.11
C MET A 179 -7.84 2.52 -4.51
N ALA A 180 -7.05 2.27 -3.46
CA ALA A 180 -7.05 0.98 -2.77
C ALA A 180 -8.41 0.67 -2.14
N ALA A 181 -9.02 1.65 -1.47
CA ALA A 181 -10.35 1.53 -0.88
C ALA A 181 -11.42 1.24 -1.94
N ALA A 182 -11.36 1.91 -3.10
CA ALA A 182 -12.27 1.67 -4.20
C ALA A 182 -12.13 0.24 -4.77
N VAL A 183 -10.90 -0.22 -5.02
CA VAL A 183 -10.62 -1.57 -5.53
C VAL A 183 -11.09 -2.64 -4.55
N VAL A 184 -10.73 -2.52 -3.27
CA VAL A 184 -11.16 -3.47 -2.22
C VAL A 184 -12.68 -3.51 -2.10
N SER A 185 -13.32 -2.34 -2.09
CA SER A 185 -14.78 -2.25 -2.01
C SER A 185 -15.47 -2.95 -3.18
N LEU A 186 -14.98 -2.73 -4.40
CA LEU A 186 -15.53 -3.35 -5.60
C LEU A 186 -15.35 -4.87 -5.59
N VAL A 187 -14.18 -5.36 -5.15
CA VAL A 187 -13.92 -6.80 -4.99
C VAL A 187 -14.87 -7.42 -3.96
N LEU A 188 -15.02 -6.82 -2.78
CA LEU A 188 -15.90 -7.37 -1.73
C LEU A 188 -17.38 -7.36 -2.15
N ILE A 189 -17.84 -6.31 -2.85
CA ILE A 189 -19.19 -6.25 -3.41
C ILE A 189 -19.39 -7.33 -4.48
N ALA A 190 -18.42 -7.53 -5.37
CA ALA A 190 -18.49 -8.58 -6.38
C ALA A 190 -18.53 -9.98 -5.74
N VAL A 191 -17.73 -10.22 -4.71
CA VAL A 191 -17.76 -11.47 -3.93
C VAL A 191 -19.11 -11.67 -3.25
N ALA A 192 -19.67 -10.64 -2.62
CA ALA A 192 -21.00 -10.71 -2.00
C ALA A 192 -22.12 -11.02 -3.01
N ALA A 193 -22.05 -10.40 -4.20
CA ALA A 193 -22.98 -10.68 -5.29
C ALA A 193 -22.87 -12.13 -5.79
N LEU A 194 -21.65 -12.64 -5.98
CA LEU A 194 -21.41 -14.03 -6.38
C LEU A 194 -21.86 -15.02 -5.29
N ALA A 195 -21.55 -14.72 -4.03
CA ALA A 195 -21.93 -15.53 -2.87
C ALA A 195 -23.43 -15.61 -2.64
N SER A 196 -24.20 -14.57 -3.01
CA SER A 196 -25.66 -14.59 -2.94
C SER A 196 -26.30 -15.22 -4.17
N PHE A 197 -25.71 -15.01 -5.37
CA PHE A 197 -26.27 -15.50 -6.62
C PHE A 197 -26.05 -17.00 -6.85
N ILE A 198 -24.84 -17.53 -6.60
CA ILE A 198 -24.49 -18.93 -6.90
C ILE A 198 -25.33 -19.92 -6.08
N PRO A 199 -25.44 -19.81 -4.74
CA PRO A 199 -26.19 -20.75 -3.94
C PRO A 199 -27.70 -20.62 -4.16
N ALA A 200 -28.20 -19.39 -4.34
CA ALA A 200 -29.63 -19.17 -4.58
C ALA A 200 -30.06 -19.69 -5.97
N ARG A 201 -29.17 -19.62 -6.97
CA ARG A 201 -29.39 -20.27 -8.28
C ARG A 201 -29.34 -21.79 -8.18
N ARG A 202 -28.45 -22.34 -7.34
CA ARG A 202 -28.44 -23.79 -7.06
C ARG A 202 -29.75 -24.22 -6.37
N ALA A 203 -30.17 -23.53 -5.32
CA ALA A 203 -31.40 -23.81 -4.57
C ALA A 203 -32.66 -23.74 -5.44
N SER A 204 -32.78 -22.75 -6.33
CA SER A 204 -33.93 -22.60 -7.24
C SER A 204 -33.97 -23.63 -8.37
N ARG A 205 -32.88 -24.36 -8.62
CA ARG A 205 -32.82 -25.47 -9.59
C ARG A 205 -33.05 -26.84 -8.95
N VAL A 206 -33.07 -26.93 -7.63
CA VAL A 206 -33.44 -28.17 -6.94
C VAL A 206 -34.95 -28.34 -7.10
N ASP A 207 -35.36 -29.50 -7.60
CA ASP A 207 -36.75 -29.86 -7.86
C ASP A 207 -37.55 -29.76 -6.54
N PRO A 208 -38.65 -28.97 -6.46
CA PRO A 208 -39.44 -28.76 -5.24
C PRO A 208 -39.89 -30.07 -4.58
N MET A 209 -40.10 -31.11 -5.39
CA MET A 209 -40.51 -32.44 -4.93
C MET A 209 -39.40 -33.19 -4.16
N ILE A 210 -38.13 -32.87 -4.38
CA ILE A 210 -37.00 -33.45 -3.63
C ILE A 210 -36.79 -32.71 -2.30
N ALA A 211 -37.06 -31.40 -2.27
CA ALA A 211 -36.94 -30.59 -1.05
C ALA A 211 -37.96 -30.98 0.04
N LEU A 212 -39.13 -31.49 -0.35
CA LEU A 212 -40.19 -31.97 0.56
C LEU A 212 -40.03 -33.44 1.00
N ARG A 213 -39.11 -34.20 0.38
CA ARG A 213 -38.92 -35.63 0.66
C ARG A 213 -37.76 -35.93 1.63
N ASN A 214 -37.01 -34.90 2.02
CA ASN A 214 -36.03 -34.99 3.10
C ASN A 214 -36.66 -34.47 4.41
N GLU A 215 -37.61 -35.23 4.94
CA GLU A 215 -37.84 -35.34 6.39
C GLU A 215 -37.29 -36.68 6.87
#